data_AF-A0A8S4FCZ2-F1
#
_entry.id   AF-A0A8S4FCZ2-F1
#
_cell.length_a   1.000
_cell.length_b   1.000
_cell.length_c   1.000
_cell.angle_alpha   90.00
_cell.angle_beta   90.00
_cell.angle_gamma   90.00
#
_symmetry.space_group_name_H-M   'P 1'
#
loop_
_entity.id
_entity.type
_entity.pdbx_description
1 polymer ?
#
loop_
_entity_poly.entity_id
_entity_poly.type
_entity_poly.pdbx_seq_one_letter_code
_entity_poly.pdbx_strand_id
1 'polypeptide(L)'
;MSSSITESLNVLYEESSALYLGSEIAEVTSIDPLQFHREYVAKNIPVVIRGGCASWPAVSKWNAHYFHKTIPDKQVTVAITPNGLADGITRDVDDVEHFVMPYETEMSMSEFLTHLDCKRDKYIPYIQKQNSNLTEDFAELMVDVQTEVAFASEAFNKRPDAVNFWMGDERAVTSMHKDPYENIYCVIDGYKDFILIPPTDLPYVPYKRYPVAEFKLTGDKWSIVPNASGTETTDSEETDDGVRRIEDDGDGVKGNLLPWICVDPLNPDYDQHPQFSKAHRYHIRLNKGDCLYLPSLWFHHVRQSHGCVAVNYCYGTGHLCAKKEKDLLETATDPADRARLLASSSPQSGYWLSAYPSANLGTLLDRTTLAVAISLRLGLQTNEPHRCRCGEHADRRGHHGLSCGRSAGRIARHAALNDTIRRALASANVPATLEPSGIMRDDGKRPDGMSLVPWKRGRLLVWDATCVDTLAPSHLPSTSTEAGAAAGRAETMKGRKYASLGEGYMFVPFGVETLGPWGPEARRLVKEIGSRLKEVTRDPRAGSYLAQRISIAIQRGNAASVLGTLPDSGSDLASIFFLV
;
A
#
# COMPACT_ATOMS: atom_id res chain seq x y z
N MET A 1 -2.41 -15.14 24.11
CA MET A 1 -2.16 -13.69 24.22
C MET A 1 -2.63 -13.23 25.60
N SER A 2 -2.02 -12.21 26.22
CA SER A 2 -2.51 -11.67 27.50
C SER A 2 -3.91 -11.07 27.32
N SER A 3 -4.78 -11.16 28.33
CA SER A 3 -6.17 -10.66 28.23
C SER A 3 -6.24 -9.18 27.84
N SER A 4 -5.26 -8.37 28.26
CA SER A 4 -5.21 -6.95 27.95
C SER A 4 -4.97 -6.63 26.46
N ILE A 5 -4.25 -7.49 25.72
CA ILE A 5 -4.00 -7.28 24.28
C ILE A 5 -5.27 -7.57 23.49
N THR A 6 -5.95 -8.67 23.81
CA THR A 6 -7.23 -9.03 23.19
C THR A 6 -8.29 -7.96 23.46
N GLU A 7 -8.36 -7.45 24.69
CA GLU A 7 -9.26 -6.35 25.04
C GLU A 7 -8.94 -5.06 24.28
N SER A 8 -7.66 -4.70 24.15
CA SER A 8 -7.24 -3.53 23.38
C SER A 8 -7.56 -3.67 21.88
N LEU A 9 -7.42 -4.87 21.31
CA LEU A 9 -7.79 -5.14 19.92
C LEU A 9 -9.31 -5.05 19.72
N ASN A 10 -10.11 -5.51 20.69
CA ASN A 10 -11.56 -5.38 20.64
C ASN A 10 -12.00 -3.91 20.71
N VAL A 11 -11.39 -3.10 21.59
CA VAL A 11 -11.68 -1.66 21.66
C VAL A 11 -11.29 -0.96 20.37
N LEU A 12 -10.09 -1.21 19.85
CA LEU A 12 -9.64 -0.65 18.57
C LEU A 12 -10.60 -1.03 17.44
N TYR A 13 -11.05 -2.28 17.42
CA TYR A 13 -12.03 -2.77 16.47
C TYR A 13 -13.35 -1.99 16.58
N GLU A 14 -13.96 -1.95 17.77
CA GLU A 14 -15.23 -1.26 18.02
C GLU A 14 -15.17 0.22 17.64
N GLU A 15 -14.11 0.94 18.06
CA GLU A 15 -13.92 2.34 17.73
C GLU A 15 -13.68 2.56 16.23
N SER A 16 -12.88 1.70 15.58
CA SER A 16 -12.63 1.80 14.15
C SER A 16 -13.93 1.62 13.36
N SER A 17 -14.64 0.50 13.57
CA SER A 17 -15.90 0.18 12.90
C SER A 17 -16.93 1.30 13.09
N ALA A 18 -17.09 1.84 14.29
CA ALA A 18 -18.02 2.94 14.54
C ALA A 18 -17.66 4.26 13.82
N LEU A 19 -16.38 4.49 13.53
CA LEU A 19 -15.91 5.72 12.88
C LEU A 19 -16.00 5.67 11.36
N TYR A 20 -15.74 4.51 10.75
CA TYR A 20 -15.59 4.39 9.30
C TYR A 20 -16.72 3.63 8.59
N LEU A 21 -17.40 2.68 9.25
CA LEU A 21 -18.45 1.88 8.63
C LEU A 21 -19.80 2.59 8.69
N GLY A 22 -20.42 2.74 7.52
CA GLY A 22 -21.84 3.09 7.43
C GLY A 22 -22.73 1.89 7.76
N SER A 23 -24.01 2.15 8.06
CA SER A 23 -25.01 1.09 8.21
C SER A 23 -25.34 0.38 6.89
N GLU A 24 -25.12 1.05 5.76
CA GLU A 24 -25.40 0.57 4.42
C GLU A 24 -24.28 1.01 3.47
N ILE A 25 -24.13 0.30 2.35
CA ILE A 25 -23.20 0.72 1.30
C ILE A 25 -23.83 1.84 0.49
N ALA A 26 -23.06 2.91 0.28
CA ALA A 26 -23.53 4.08 -0.44
C ALA A 26 -23.90 3.75 -1.89
N GLU A 27 -24.95 4.39 -2.37
CA GLU A 27 -25.38 4.32 -3.76
C GLU A 27 -25.40 5.72 -4.37
N VAL A 28 -24.81 5.86 -5.56
CA VAL A 28 -24.73 7.12 -6.31
C VAL A 28 -25.12 6.87 -7.76
N THR A 29 -25.56 7.90 -8.47
CA THR A 29 -25.86 7.81 -9.92
C THR A 29 -24.71 8.29 -10.81
N SER A 30 -23.76 9.03 -10.22
CA SER A 30 -22.60 9.58 -10.91
C SER A 30 -21.50 9.88 -9.90
N ILE A 31 -20.24 9.83 -10.33
CA ILE A 31 -19.10 10.13 -9.49
C ILE A 31 -17.96 10.71 -10.32
N ASP A 32 -17.31 11.76 -9.80
CA ASP A 32 -16.11 12.32 -10.39
C ASP A 32 -14.83 11.69 -9.77
N PRO A 33 -13.67 11.75 -10.45
CA PRO A 33 -12.43 11.12 -9.97
C PRO A 33 -11.97 11.58 -8.59
N LEU A 34 -12.08 12.88 -8.28
CA LEU A 34 -11.61 13.44 -7.01
C LEU A 34 -12.54 13.02 -5.86
N GLN A 35 -13.86 13.08 -6.10
CA GLN A 35 -14.84 12.56 -5.15
C GLN A 35 -14.65 11.06 -4.94
N PHE A 36 -14.47 10.29 -6.01
CA PHE A 36 -14.22 8.85 -5.94
C PHE A 36 -13.02 8.52 -5.06
N HIS A 37 -11.89 9.18 -5.32
CA HIS A 37 -10.69 8.94 -4.54
C HIS A 37 -10.87 9.36 -3.07
N ARG A 38 -11.40 10.55 -2.81
CA ARG A 38 -11.49 11.11 -1.45
C ARG A 38 -12.52 10.38 -0.57
N GLU A 39 -13.68 10.06 -1.13
CA GLU A 39 -14.80 9.54 -0.36
C GLU A 39 -14.80 8.01 -0.25
N TYR A 40 -14.22 7.29 -1.21
CA TYR A 40 -14.31 5.83 -1.26
C TYR A 40 -12.94 5.16 -1.24
N VAL A 41 -12.05 5.50 -2.17
CA VAL A 41 -10.72 4.85 -2.26
C VAL A 41 -9.88 5.12 -1.00
N ALA A 42 -9.70 6.39 -0.63
CA ALA A 42 -8.86 6.78 0.51
C ALA A 42 -9.40 6.30 1.85
N LYS A 43 -10.71 6.02 1.92
CA LYS A 43 -11.38 5.47 3.10
C LYS A 43 -11.52 3.95 3.06
N ASN A 44 -11.19 3.31 1.93
CA ASN A 44 -11.39 1.89 1.65
C ASN A 44 -12.85 1.45 1.88
N ILE A 45 -13.81 2.17 1.30
CA ILE A 45 -15.26 1.90 1.44
C ILE A 45 -15.88 1.64 0.06
N PRO A 46 -16.70 0.59 -0.11
CA PRO A 46 -17.37 0.30 -1.39
C PRO A 46 -18.45 1.33 -1.73
N VAL A 47 -18.77 1.43 -3.01
CA VAL A 47 -19.89 2.25 -3.50
C VAL A 47 -20.54 1.61 -4.72
N VAL A 48 -21.87 1.64 -4.77
CA VAL A 48 -22.63 1.26 -5.96
C VAL A 48 -22.89 2.49 -6.81
N ILE A 49 -22.49 2.44 -8.09
CA ILE A 49 -22.82 3.45 -9.10
C ILE A 49 -24.00 2.92 -9.93
N ARG A 50 -25.21 3.34 -9.56
CA ARG A 50 -26.45 2.97 -10.23
C ARG A 50 -26.45 3.50 -11.67
N GLY A 51 -26.64 2.60 -12.64
CA GLY A 51 -26.53 2.93 -14.07
C GLY A 51 -25.12 3.29 -14.55
N GLY A 52 -24.07 2.99 -13.78
CA GLY A 52 -22.68 3.38 -14.09
C GLY A 52 -22.13 2.90 -15.44
N CYS A 53 -22.63 1.76 -15.95
CA CYS A 53 -22.28 1.25 -17.27
C CYS A 53 -23.47 1.22 -18.25
N ALA A 54 -24.63 1.76 -17.86
CA ALA A 54 -25.87 1.65 -18.63
C ALA A 54 -25.79 2.24 -20.06
N SER A 55 -24.86 3.18 -20.29
CA SER A 55 -24.63 3.78 -21.60
C SER A 55 -23.76 2.93 -22.54
N TRP A 56 -23.17 1.84 -22.06
CA TRP A 56 -22.29 1.01 -22.88
C TRP A 56 -23.11 0.24 -23.92
N PRO A 57 -22.65 0.16 -25.19
CA PRO A 57 -23.32 -0.63 -26.22
C PRO A 57 -23.58 -2.07 -25.77
N ALA A 58 -22.66 -2.67 -25.02
CA ALA A 58 -22.78 -4.00 -24.44
C ALA A 58 -24.07 -4.20 -23.65
N VAL A 59 -24.50 -3.23 -22.83
CA VAL A 59 -25.72 -3.36 -22.01
C VAL A 59 -26.98 -3.52 -22.88
N SER A 60 -27.00 -2.88 -24.05
CA SER A 60 -28.11 -3.00 -25.01
C SER A 60 -28.02 -4.24 -25.91
N LYS A 61 -26.82 -4.80 -26.11
CA LYS A 61 -26.55 -5.85 -27.10
C LYS A 61 -26.38 -7.23 -26.46
N TRP A 62 -25.51 -7.33 -25.46
CA TRP A 62 -25.02 -8.60 -24.94
C TRP A 62 -26.07 -9.31 -24.10
N ASN A 63 -26.30 -10.55 -24.45
CA ASN A 63 -27.10 -11.56 -23.77
C ASN A 63 -26.83 -12.91 -24.47
N ALA A 64 -27.41 -13.99 -23.96
CA ALA A 64 -27.26 -15.32 -24.56
C ALA A 64 -27.62 -15.35 -26.07
N HIS A 65 -28.72 -14.69 -26.47
CA HIS A 65 -29.15 -14.65 -27.88
C HIS A 65 -28.13 -13.94 -28.79
N TYR A 66 -27.55 -12.84 -28.32
CA TYR A 66 -26.52 -12.11 -29.05
C TYR A 66 -25.27 -12.98 -29.25
N PHE A 67 -24.78 -13.65 -28.21
CA PHE A 67 -23.58 -14.47 -28.31
C PHE A 67 -23.78 -15.70 -29.20
N HIS A 68 -24.96 -16.34 -29.14
CA HIS A 68 -25.33 -17.41 -30.07
C HIS A 68 -25.34 -16.95 -31.54
N LYS A 69 -25.66 -15.67 -31.80
CA LYS A 69 -25.69 -15.14 -33.17
C LYS A 69 -24.33 -14.62 -33.65
N THR A 70 -23.57 -13.97 -32.78
CA THR A 70 -22.42 -13.16 -33.18
C THR A 70 -21.10 -13.92 -33.07
N ILE A 71 -20.96 -14.81 -32.09
CA ILE A 71 -19.71 -15.56 -31.82
C ILE A 71 -19.96 -17.05 -31.52
N PRO A 72 -20.83 -17.78 -32.26
CA PRO A 72 -21.21 -19.15 -31.90
C PRO A 72 -20.03 -20.13 -31.85
N ASP A 73 -19.08 -19.99 -32.79
CA ASP A 73 -17.94 -20.90 -32.95
C ASP A 73 -16.71 -20.47 -32.14
N LYS A 74 -16.84 -19.41 -31.32
CA LYS A 74 -15.73 -18.92 -30.50
C LYS A 74 -15.38 -19.96 -29.44
N GLN A 75 -14.14 -20.40 -29.41
CA GLN A 75 -13.63 -21.25 -28.34
C GLN A 75 -13.51 -20.45 -27.04
N VAL A 76 -14.07 -20.99 -25.96
CA VAL A 76 -14.07 -20.39 -24.63
C VAL A 76 -13.59 -21.39 -23.59
N THR A 77 -12.78 -20.93 -22.64
CA THR A 77 -12.41 -21.70 -21.46
C THR A 77 -13.51 -21.60 -20.42
N VAL A 78 -14.06 -22.74 -20.01
CA VAL A 78 -15.18 -22.85 -19.08
C VAL A 78 -14.74 -23.66 -17.87
N ALA A 79 -14.96 -23.09 -16.68
CA ALA A 79 -14.86 -23.81 -15.43
C ALA A 79 -16.16 -24.59 -15.19
N ILE A 80 -16.04 -25.88 -14.91
CA ILE A 80 -17.19 -26.74 -14.61
C ILE A 80 -16.99 -27.34 -13.22
N THR A 81 -18.05 -27.28 -12.41
CA THR A 81 -18.07 -27.87 -11.08
C THR A 81 -19.32 -28.73 -10.87
N PRO A 82 -19.26 -29.76 -10.02
CA PRO A 82 -20.42 -30.57 -9.67
C PRO A 82 -21.35 -29.89 -8.65
N ASN A 83 -20.86 -28.89 -7.92
CA ASN A 83 -21.57 -28.25 -6.81
C ASN A 83 -21.72 -26.73 -6.97
N GLY A 84 -21.16 -26.14 -8.03
CA GLY A 84 -21.21 -24.71 -8.29
C GLY A 84 -20.12 -23.90 -7.60
N LEU A 85 -19.29 -24.54 -6.77
CA LEU A 85 -18.21 -23.89 -6.03
C LEU A 85 -16.88 -24.11 -6.75
N ALA A 86 -16.53 -23.16 -7.60
CA ALA A 86 -15.16 -23.05 -8.09
C ALA A 86 -14.32 -22.35 -7.03
N ASP A 87 -13.10 -22.86 -6.78
CA ASP A 87 -12.18 -22.31 -5.78
C ASP A 87 -12.86 -22.24 -4.39
N GLY A 88 -13.33 -23.40 -3.93
CA GLY A 88 -14.13 -23.51 -2.72
C GLY A 88 -13.86 -24.79 -1.94
N ILE A 89 -14.36 -24.83 -0.71
CA ILE A 89 -14.18 -25.98 0.18
C ILE A 89 -15.17 -27.07 -0.19
N THR A 90 -14.66 -28.26 -0.52
CA THR A 90 -15.47 -29.45 -0.84
C THR A 90 -14.89 -30.67 -0.12
N ARG A 91 -15.77 -31.62 0.23
CA ARG A 91 -15.42 -32.89 0.85
C ARG A 91 -15.23 -33.99 -0.19
N ASP A 92 -14.21 -34.80 -0.03
CA ASP A 92 -13.98 -36.00 -0.84
C ASP A 92 -14.81 -37.21 -0.38
N VAL A 93 -14.55 -38.38 -0.98
CA VAL A 93 -15.27 -39.62 -0.68
C VAL A 93 -15.02 -40.14 0.74
N ASP A 94 -13.93 -39.70 1.37
CA ASP A 94 -13.53 -40.07 2.73
C ASP A 94 -13.91 -38.97 3.75
N ASP A 95 -14.75 -38.00 3.33
CA ASP A 95 -15.22 -36.87 4.13
C ASP A 95 -14.11 -35.88 4.56
N VAL A 96 -12.99 -35.85 3.80
CA VAL A 96 -11.90 -34.92 4.04
C VAL A 96 -12.14 -33.62 3.27
N GLU A 97 -12.00 -32.47 3.93
CA GLU A 97 -12.14 -31.16 3.30
C GLU A 97 -10.88 -30.76 2.51
N HIS A 98 -11.08 -30.34 1.26
CA HIS A 98 -10.05 -29.78 0.38
C HIS A 98 -10.48 -28.42 -0.13
N PHE A 99 -9.50 -27.58 -0.46
CA PHE A 99 -9.72 -26.45 -1.35
C PHE A 99 -9.66 -26.99 -2.79
N VAL A 100 -10.79 -26.94 -3.51
CA VAL A 100 -10.93 -27.59 -4.81
C VAL A 100 -11.08 -26.57 -5.92
N MET A 101 -10.13 -26.58 -6.85
CA MET A 101 -10.17 -25.82 -8.09
C MET A 101 -11.14 -26.47 -9.10
N PRO A 102 -11.76 -25.69 -10.00
CA PRO A 102 -12.70 -26.23 -10.98
C PRO A 102 -12.03 -27.16 -11.99
N TYR A 103 -12.84 -27.97 -12.68
CA TYR A 103 -12.41 -28.65 -13.90
C TYR A 103 -12.50 -27.66 -15.07
N GLU A 104 -11.39 -27.34 -15.71
CA GLU A 104 -11.37 -26.45 -16.88
C GLU A 104 -11.43 -27.25 -18.18
N THR A 105 -12.27 -26.79 -19.11
CA THR A 105 -12.34 -27.33 -20.48
C THR A 105 -12.56 -26.21 -21.48
N GLU A 106 -12.17 -26.46 -22.73
CA GLU A 106 -12.56 -25.62 -23.86
C GLU A 106 -13.83 -26.16 -24.52
N MET A 107 -14.70 -25.26 -24.95
CA MET A 107 -15.86 -25.58 -25.80
C MET A 107 -16.21 -24.35 -26.64
N SER A 108 -17.05 -24.52 -27.67
CA SER A 108 -17.59 -23.38 -28.40
C SER A 108 -18.58 -22.59 -27.54
N MET A 109 -18.74 -21.29 -27.81
CA MET A 109 -19.75 -20.46 -27.15
C MET A 109 -21.16 -21.04 -27.31
N SER A 110 -21.48 -21.61 -28.48
CA SER A 110 -22.77 -22.26 -28.73
C SER A 110 -22.99 -23.48 -27.83
N GLU A 111 -21.97 -24.32 -27.65
CA GLU A 111 -22.03 -25.46 -26.72
C GLU A 111 -22.17 -25.01 -25.27
N PHE A 112 -21.41 -23.98 -24.86
CA PHE A 112 -21.53 -23.39 -23.53
C PHE A 112 -22.95 -22.88 -23.25
N LEU A 113 -23.52 -22.08 -24.16
CA LEU A 113 -24.89 -21.58 -24.03
C LEU A 113 -25.93 -22.71 -24.01
N THR A 114 -25.71 -23.76 -24.80
CA THR A 114 -26.55 -24.95 -24.77
C THR A 114 -26.47 -25.66 -23.42
N HIS A 115 -25.28 -25.80 -22.83
CA HIS A 115 -25.11 -26.39 -21.49
C HIS A 115 -25.68 -25.52 -20.38
N LEU A 116 -25.73 -24.21 -20.58
CA LEU A 116 -26.36 -23.26 -19.68
C LEU A 116 -27.89 -23.45 -19.67
N ASP A 117 -28.52 -23.46 -20.85
CA ASP A 117 -29.97 -23.63 -20.98
C ASP A 117 -30.43 -25.06 -20.65
N CYS A 118 -29.70 -26.08 -21.14
CA CYS A 118 -29.97 -27.49 -20.87
C CYS A 118 -29.29 -27.94 -19.58
N LYS A 119 -29.81 -27.46 -18.44
CA LYS A 119 -29.29 -27.77 -17.10
C LYS A 119 -29.09 -29.27 -16.90
N ARG A 120 -27.84 -29.65 -16.64
CA ARG A 120 -27.44 -31.00 -16.24
C ARG A 120 -27.21 -31.04 -14.73
N ASP A 121 -27.55 -32.17 -14.11
CA ASP A 121 -27.19 -32.41 -12.71
C ASP A 121 -25.67 -32.52 -12.57
N LYS A 122 -25.13 -31.96 -11.49
CA LYS A 122 -23.68 -31.94 -11.20
C LYS A 122 -22.80 -31.48 -12.36
N TYR A 123 -23.29 -30.56 -13.18
CA TYR A 123 -22.51 -29.94 -14.25
C TYR A 123 -22.94 -28.48 -14.32
N ILE A 124 -22.14 -27.63 -13.69
CA ILE A 124 -22.44 -26.22 -13.48
C ILE A 124 -21.34 -25.41 -14.19
N PRO A 125 -21.60 -24.90 -15.40
CA PRO A 125 -20.60 -24.20 -16.20
C PRO A 125 -20.52 -22.71 -15.84
N TYR A 126 -19.30 -22.17 -15.84
CA TYR A 126 -19.02 -20.75 -15.60
C TYR A 126 -17.77 -20.29 -16.37
N ILE A 127 -17.90 -19.25 -17.20
CA ILE A 127 -16.76 -18.50 -17.75
C ILE A 127 -16.29 -17.53 -16.67
N GLN A 128 -15.14 -17.83 -16.05
CA GLN A 128 -14.64 -17.11 -14.88
C GLN A 128 -13.12 -16.88 -14.84
N LYS A 129 -12.41 -17.14 -15.93
CA LYS A 129 -10.95 -16.97 -15.99
C LYS A 129 -10.58 -15.50 -15.76
N GLN A 130 -9.84 -15.21 -14.68
CA GLN A 130 -9.56 -13.84 -14.22
C GLN A 130 -8.22 -13.25 -14.72
N ASN A 131 -7.71 -13.75 -15.85
CA ASN A 131 -6.42 -13.35 -16.43
C ASN A 131 -6.64 -12.50 -17.70
N SER A 132 -7.36 -11.38 -17.57
CA SER A 132 -7.60 -10.46 -18.70
C SER A 132 -8.33 -11.12 -19.88
N ASN A 133 -9.18 -12.12 -19.60
CA ASN A 133 -9.83 -12.91 -20.64
C ASN A 133 -10.68 -12.06 -21.60
N LEU A 134 -11.21 -10.90 -21.19
CA LEU A 134 -11.94 -10.03 -22.12
C LEU A 134 -11.01 -9.42 -23.17
N THR A 135 -9.82 -8.98 -22.78
CA THR A 135 -8.86 -8.36 -23.70
C THR A 135 -8.02 -9.38 -24.48
N GLU A 136 -7.80 -10.57 -23.93
CA GLU A 136 -6.99 -11.61 -24.55
C GLU A 136 -7.84 -12.60 -25.36
N ASP A 137 -8.88 -13.15 -24.73
CA ASP A 137 -9.70 -14.22 -25.30
C ASP A 137 -10.91 -13.66 -26.06
N PHE A 138 -11.46 -12.49 -25.70
CA PHE A 138 -12.66 -11.89 -26.31
C PHE A 138 -12.44 -10.49 -26.92
N ALA A 139 -11.26 -10.23 -27.49
CA ALA A 139 -10.89 -8.90 -27.99
C ALA A 139 -11.91 -8.28 -28.98
N GLU A 140 -12.63 -9.11 -29.76
CA GLU A 140 -13.70 -8.66 -30.67
C GLU A 140 -14.89 -7.98 -29.96
N LEU A 141 -15.10 -8.29 -28.69
CA LEU A 141 -16.16 -7.71 -27.86
C LEU A 141 -15.76 -6.34 -27.28
N MET A 142 -14.47 -5.98 -27.29
CA MET A 142 -13.99 -4.72 -26.70
C MET A 142 -14.61 -3.46 -27.33
N VAL A 143 -15.15 -3.55 -28.54
CA VAL A 143 -15.84 -2.44 -29.21
C VAL A 143 -17.13 -2.00 -28.51
N ASP A 144 -17.73 -2.88 -27.70
CA ASP A 144 -19.02 -2.64 -27.04
C ASP A 144 -18.87 -2.19 -25.57
N VAL A 145 -17.65 -2.18 -25.03
CA VAL A 145 -17.33 -1.76 -23.66
C VAL A 145 -16.25 -0.68 -23.65
N GLN A 146 -15.97 -0.09 -22.50
CA GLN A 146 -14.83 0.80 -22.35
C GLN A 146 -13.54 0.00 -22.13
N THR A 147 -12.43 0.42 -22.71
CA THR A 147 -11.11 -0.20 -22.44
C THR A 147 -10.64 0.05 -21.01
N GLU A 148 -11.12 1.13 -20.39
CA GLU A 148 -10.87 1.51 -19.01
C GLU A 148 -12.05 2.32 -18.46
N VAL A 149 -12.25 2.27 -17.14
CA VAL A 149 -13.29 3.08 -16.49
C VAL A 149 -12.71 4.46 -16.18
N ALA A 150 -13.09 5.47 -16.96
CA ALA A 150 -12.43 6.78 -16.98
C ALA A 150 -12.23 7.41 -15.58
N PHE A 151 -13.27 7.46 -14.75
CA PHE A 151 -13.16 8.08 -13.42
C PHE A 151 -12.21 7.31 -12.50
N ALA A 152 -12.19 5.98 -12.59
CA ALA A 152 -11.35 5.12 -11.78
C ALA A 152 -9.89 5.21 -12.25
N SER A 153 -9.65 5.13 -13.56
CA SER A 153 -8.31 5.28 -14.13
C SER A 153 -7.68 6.64 -13.81
N GLU A 154 -8.46 7.72 -13.82
CA GLU A 154 -7.98 9.05 -13.42
C GLU A 154 -7.66 9.11 -11.92
N ALA A 155 -8.55 8.59 -11.07
CA ALA A 155 -8.36 8.57 -9.63
C ALA A 155 -7.15 7.73 -9.19
N PHE A 156 -6.96 6.54 -9.79
CA PHE A 156 -5.80 5.68 -9.55
C PHE A 156 -4.56 6.12 -10.34
N ASN A 157 -4.75 7.07 -11.26
CA ASN A 157 -3.76 7.54 -12.23
C ASN A 157 -3.10 6.36 -12.98
N LYS A 158 -3.88 5.37 -13.42
CA LYS A 158 -3.38 4.16 -14.12
C LYS A 158 -4.46 3.53 -15.00
N ARG A 159 -4.04 2.62 -15.86
CA ARG A 159 -4.93 1.68 -16.56
C ARG A 159 -5.16 0.42 -15.70
N PRO A 160 -6.27 -0.31 -15.90
CA PRO A 160 -6.49 -1.62 -15.26
C PRO A 160 -5.37 -2.60 -15.64
N ASP A 161 -4.97 -3.46 -14.69
CA ASP A 161 -4.00 -4.54 -14.93
C ASP A 161 -4.68 -5.75 -15.58
N ALA A 162 -5.98 -5.94 -15.30
CA ALA A 162 -6.81 -6.95 -15.94
C ALA A 162 -8.24 -6.46 -16.20
N VAL A 163 -8.82 -6.93 -17.29
CA VAL A 163 -10.23 -6.74 -17.64
C VAL A 163 -10.85 -8.09 -17.94
N ASN A 164 -11.82 -8.52 -17.13
CA ASN A 164 -12.36 -9.87 -17.23
C ASN A 164 -13.83 -9.88 -17.66
N PHE A 165 -14.19 -10.90 -18.42
CA PHE A 165 -15.52 -11.26 -18.86
C PHE A 165 -16.05 -12.43 -18.02
N TRP A 166 -17.31 -12.32 -17.63
CA TRP A 166 -18.00 -13.30 -16.80
C TRP A 166 -19.34 -13.69 -17.42
N MET A 167 -19.60 -14.99 -17.52
CA MET A 167 -20.92 -15.51 -17.87
C MET A 167 -21.12 -16.92 -17.33
N GLY A 168 -22.23 -17.19 -16.62
CA GLY A 168 -22.41 -18.51 -16.00
C GLY A 168 -23.80 -18.83 -15.48
N ASP A 169 -23.91 -20.03 -14.93
CA ASP A 169 -25.12 -20.56 -14.30
C ASP A 169 -25.43 -19.83 -12.98
N GLU A 170 -26.71 -19.75 -12.61
CA GLU A 170 -27.15 -19.23 -11.30
C GLU A 170 -26.71 -20.10 -10.12
N ARG A 171 -26.41 -21.38 -10.41
CA ARG A 171 -25.86 -22.34 -9.46
C ARG A 171 -24.38 -22.13 -9.20
N ALA A 172 -23.66 -21.39 -10.05
CA ALA A 172 -22.25 -21.07 -9.84
C ALA A 172 -22.12 -19.95 -8.80
N VAL A 173 -21.33 -20.21 -7.77
CA VAL A 173 -21.12 -19.35 -6.61
C VAL A 173 -19.63 -19.15 -6.39
N THR A 174 -19.20 -17.90 -6.31
CA THR A 174 -17.84 -17.57 -5.90
C THR A 174 -17.79 -17.54 -4.37
N SER A 175 -16.98 -18.44 -3.79
CA SER A 175 -16.85 -18.57 -2.34
C SER A 175 -16.29 -17.29 -1.71
N MET A 176 -16.46 -17.12 -0.39
CA MET A 176 -15.99 -15.91 0.30
C MET A 176 -14.45 -15.83 0.24
N HIS A 177 -13.92 -14.72 -0.27
CA HIS A 177 -12.48 -14.46 -0.40
C HIS A 177 -12.20 -12.95 -0.45
N LYS A 178 -10.92 -12.54 -0.51
CA LYS A 178 -10.49 -11.15 -0.69
C LYS A 178 -9.41 -11.04 -1.75
N ASP A 179 -9.37 -9.92 -2.48
CA ASP A 179 -8.40 -9.66 -3.55
C ASP A 179 -7.49 -8.46 -3.24
N PRO A 180 -6.23 -8.48 -3.67
CA PRO A 180 -5.32 -7.32 -3.59
C PRO A 180 -5.51 -6.32 -4.75
N TYR A 181 -6.75 -6.13 -5.20
CA TYR A 181 -7.10 -5.26 -6.33
C TYR A 181 -8.22 -4.29 -5.97
N GLU A 182 -8.09 -3.05 -6.44
CA GLU A 182 -9.25 -2.16 -6.54
C GLU A 182 -10.10 -2.63 -7.73
N ASN A 183 -11.32 -3.07 -7.48
CA ASN A 183 -12.14 -3.75 -8.48
C ASN A 183 -13.37 -2.90 -8.85
N ILE A 184 -13.52 -2.57 -10.14
CA ILE A 184 -14.75 -1.97 -10.68
C ILE A 184 -15.55 -3.06 -11.38
N TYR A 185 -16.65 -3.50 -10.77
CA TYR A 185 -17.48 -4.60 -11.24
C TYR A 185 -18.76 -4.08 -11.92
N CYS A 186 -18.96 -4.40 -13.20
CA CYS A 186 -20.05 -3.88 -14.02
C CYS A 186 -20.98 -5.01 -14.47
N VAL A 187 -22.29 -4.90 -14.21
CA VAL A 187 -23.27 -5.90 -14.67
C VAL A 187 -23.85 -5.48 -16.02
N ILE A 188 -23.65 -6.31 -17.04
CA ILE A 188 -24.08 -6.03 -18.42
C ILE A 188 -25.48 -6.59 -18.69
N ASP A 189 -25.76 -7.80 -18.21
CA ASP A 189 -27.06 -8.45 -18.32
C ASP A 189 -27.35 -9.34 -17.09
N GLY A 190 -28.61 -9.41 -16.66
CA GLY A 190 -29.00 -10.11 -15.44
C GLY A 190 -28.75 -9.30 -14.15
N TYR A 191 -28.41 -10.00 -13.07
CA TYR A 191 -28.02 -9.39 -11.79
C TYR A 191 -26.95 -10.21 -11.05
N LYS A 192 -26.20 -9.55 -10.16
CA LYS A 192 -25.25 -10.16 -9.22
C LYS A 192 -25.58 -9.76 -7.78
N ASP A 193 -25.52 -10.74 -6.89
CA ASP A 193 -25.73 -10.57 -5.44
C ASP A 193 -24.39 -10.75 -4.71
N PHE A 194 -23.97 -9.72 -3.99
CA PHE A 194 -22.75 -9.69 -3.20
C PHE A 194 -23.07 -9.75 -1.70
N ILE A 195 -22.26 -10.48 -0.96
CA ILE A 195 -22.11 -10.31 0.49
C ILE A 195 -20.72 -9.75 0.70
N LEU A 196 -20.61 -8.56 1.28
CA LEU A 196 -19.34 -7.90 1.58
C LEU A 196 -19.08 -7.88 3.09
N ILE A 197 -17.85 -8.16 3.50
CA ILE A 197 -17.36 -8.00 4.86
C ILE A 197 -16.08 -7.14 4.80
N PRO A 198 -15.97 -6.09 5.64
CA PRO A 198 -14.81 -5.22 5.57
C PRO A 198 -13.51 -5.89 6.06
N PRO A 199 -12.34 -5.40 5.64
CA PRO A 199 -11.06 -5.95 6.07
C PRO A 199 -10.84 -5.89 7.60
N THR A 200 -11.43 -4.91 8.29
CA THR A 200 -11.31 -4.79 9.75
C THR A 200 -11.96 -5.94 10.50
N ASP A 201 -12.87 -6.67 9.87
CA ASP A 201 -13.59 -7.80 10.44
C ASP A 201 -12.85 -9.13 10.28
N LEU A 202 -11.61 -9.10 9.76
CA LEU A 202 -10.70 -10.25 9.70
C LEU A 202 -10.66 -11.07 11.02
N PRO A 203 -10.67 -10.48 12.24
CA PRO A 203 -10.70 -11.27 13.49
C PRO A 203 -11.93 -12.17 13.66
N TYR A 204 -13.01 -11.90 12.93
CA TYR A 204 -14.28 -12.64 13.00
C TYR A 204 -14.53 -13.53 11.78
N VAL A 205 -13.73 -13.39 10.72
CA VAL A 205 -13.79 -14.23 9.52
C VAL A 205 -12.88 -15.46 9.72
N PRO A 206 -13.44 -16.67 9.88
CA PRO A 206 -12.65 -17.84 10.22
C PRO A 206 -11.88 -18.37 9.01
N TYR A 207 -10.60 -18.69 9.24
CA TYR A 207 -9.71 -19.30 8.25
C TYR A 207 -9.28 -20.69 8.70
N LYS A 208 -9.16 -21.60 7.75
CA LYS A 208 -8.54 -22.92 7.93
C LYS A 208 -7.61 -23.21 6.76
N ARG A 209 -6.61 -24.06 7.01
CA ARG A 209 -5.66 -24.51 6.00
C ARG A 209 -6.15 -25.83 5.39
N TYR A 210 -6.20 -25.88 4.06
CA TYR A 210 -6.74 -27.03 3.32
C TYR A 210 -5.71 -27.59 2.34
N PRO A 211 -5.70 -28.93 2.12
CA PRO A 211 -5.02 -29.50 0.98
C PRO A 211 -5.65 -28.98 -0.32
N VAL A 212 -4.82 -28.75 -1.33
CA VAL A 212 -5.26 -28.28 -2.64
C VAL A 212 -5.57 -29.48 -3.54
N ALA A 213 -6.73 -29.44 -4.18
CA ALA A 213 -7.17 -30.43 -5.14
C ALA A 213 -7.86 -29.78 -6.34
N GLU A 214 -8.19 -30.59 -7.34
CA GLU A 214 -8.91 -30.17 -8.54
C GLU A 214 -10.05 -31.15 -8.81
N PHE A 215 -11.17 -30.66 -9.32
CA PHE A 215 -12.19 -31.53 -9.89
C PHE A 215 -11.70 -32.16 -11.19
N LYS A 216 -11.93 -33.46 -11.35
CA LYS A 216 -11.77 -34.16 -12.62
C LYS A 216 -13.06 -34.87 -13.02
N LEU A 217 -13.38 -34.78 -14.30
CA LEU A 217 -14.51 -35.48 -14.91
C LEU A 217 -13.97 -36.58 -15.84
N THR A 218 -14.25 -37.85 -15.52
CA THR A 218 -13.90 -39.00 -16.37
C THR A 218 -15.18 -39.72 -16.78
N GLY A 219 -15.59 -39.56 -18.06
CA GLY A 219 -16.94 -39.94 -18.49
C GLY A 219 -17.97 -39.06 -17.76
N ASP A 220 -18.90 -39.69 -17.04
CA ASP A 220 -19.90 -38.98 -16.21
C ASP A 220 -19.58 -39.04 -14.70
N LYS A 221 -18.34 -39.37 -14.33
CA LYS A 221 -17.93 -39.49 -12.91
C LYS A 221 -17.00 -38.35 -12.50
N TRP A 222 -17.38 -37.67 -11.43
CA TRP A 222 -16.57 -36.67 -10.76
C TRP A 222 -15.64 -37.31 -9.72
N SER A 223 -14.41 -36.81 -9.65
CA SER A 223 -13.44 -37.14 -8.61
C SER A 223 -12.69 -35.88 -8.18
N ILE A 224 -12.31 -35.81 -6.90
CA ILE A 224 -11.40 -34.80 -6.37
C ILE A 224 -10.00 -35.40 -6.40
N VAL A 225 -9.08 -34.75 -7.11
CA VAL A 225 -7.71 -35.24 -7.28
C VAL A 225 -6.75 -34.27 -6.59
N PRO A 226 -6.02 -34.72 -5.54
CA PRO A 226 -5.02 -33.88 -4.89
C PRO A 226 -3.98 -33.37 -5.89
N ASN A 227 -3.67 -32.08 -5.83
CA ASN A 227 -2.68 -31.49 -6.71
C ASN A 227 -1.26 -31.76 -6.15
N ALA A 228 -0.57 -32.78 -6.66
CA ALA A 228 0.80 -33.12 -6.25
C ALA A 228 1.86 -32.12 -6.75
N SER A 229 1.52 -31.32 -7.75
CA SER A 229 2.30 -30.19 -8.22
C SER A 229 1.77 -28.92 -7.55
N GLY A 230 2.16 -28.70 -6.30
CA GLY A 230 2.09 -27.35 -5.76
C GLY A 230 2.84 -26.45 -6.74
N THR A 231 2.14 -25.52 -7.37
CA THR A 231 2.77 -24.39 -8.05
C THR A 231 3.83 -23.85 -7.11
N GLU A 232 5.09 -23.88 -7.53
CA GLU A 232 6.11 -23.00 -6.97
C GLU A 232 5.62 -21.57 -7.24
N THR A 233 4.74 -21.06 -6.38
CA THR A 233 4.62 -19.63 -6.20
C THR A 233 5.95 -19.22 -5.60
N THR A 234 6.84 -18.72 -6.45
CA THR A 234 7.97 -17.90 -6.07
C THR A 234 7.46 -16.61 -5.44
N ASP A 235 6.72 -16.70 -4.34
CA ASP A 235 6.47 -15.60 -3.43
C ASP A 235 7.59 -15.64 -2.39
N SER A 236 8.78 -15.28 -2.86
CA SER A 236 9.89 -14.85 -2.03
C SER A 236 9.76 -13.38 -1.61
N GLU A 237 8.56 -12.82 -1.62
CA GLU A 237 8.29 -11.49 -1.09
C GLU A 237 7.37 -11.61 0.13
N GLU A 238 7.78 -10.90 1.19
CA GLU A 238 7.07 -10.79 2.46
C GLU A 238 5.59 -10.49 2.20
N THR A 239 4.70 -11.37 2.68
CA THR A 239 3.28 -11.03 2.76
C THR A 239 3.14 -9.88 3.77
N ASP A 240 2.60 -8.76 3.30
CA ASP A 240 2.32 -7.53 4.08
C ASP A 240 1.25 -7.76 5.17
N ASP A 241 0.64 -8.94 5.24
CA ASP A 241 -0.46 -9.25 6.14
C ASP A 241 -0.04 -9.47 7.61
N GLY A 242 1.25 -9.37 7.99
CA GLY A 242 1.68 -9.36 9.40
C GLY A 242 1.32 -10.60 10.23
N VAL A 243 0.76 -11.65 9.61
CA VAL A 243 0.48 -12.93 10.25
C VAL A 243 1.78 -13.72 10.32
N ARG A 244 2.29 -13.88 11.54
CA ARG A 244 3.46 -14.73 11.82
C ARG A 244 3.27 -16.11 11.18
N ARG A 245 4.34 -16.66 10.60
CA ARG A 245 4.52 -18.11 10.49
C ARG A 245 4.36 -18.69 11.89
N ILE A 246 3.22 -19.31 12.17
CA ILE A 246 3.08 -20.22 13.31
C ILE A 246 3.87 -21.46 12.90
N GLU A 247 4.88 -21.78 13.70
CA GLU A 247 5.71 -22.97 13.52
C GLU A 247 4.84 -24.23 13.57
N ASP A 248 5.25 -25.19 12.75
CA ASP A 248 4.68 -26.51 12.52
C ASP A 248 4.24 -27.20 13.83
N ASP A 249 2.94 -27.27 14.10
CA ASP A 249 2.38 -28.12 15.15
C ASP A 249 2.36 -29.57 14.66
N GLY A 250 3.52 -30.23 14.76
CA GLY A 250 3.68 -31.61 15.23
C GLY A 250 3.02 -32.81 14.53
N ASP A 251 2.13 -32.65 13.54
CA ASP A 251 1.40 -33.76 12.92
C ASP A 251 1.67 -33.87 11.41
N GLY A 252 2.85 -34.44 11.07
CA GLY A 252 3.02 -35.47 10.05
C GLY A 252 2.57 -35.29 8.58
N VAL A 253 1.91 -34.20 8.18
CA VAL A 253 1.41 -34.03 6.81
C VAL A 253 2.29 -33.03 6.06
N LYS A 254 3.31 -33.56 5.36
CA LYS A 254 4.09 -32.79 4.37
C LYS A 254 3.22 -32.51 3.14
N GLY A 255 2.48 -31.40 3.14
CA GLY A 255 1.73 -30.91 1.98
C GLY A 255 1.55 -29.39 2.02
N ASN A 256 1.60 -28.73 0.86
CA ASN A 256 1.31 -27.30 0.73
C ASN A 256 -0.18 -27.06 1.07
N LEU A 257 -0.47 -26.59 2.30
CA LEU A 257 -1.82 -26.24 2.71
C LEU A 257 -2.13 -24.76 2.42
N LEU A 258 -3.26 -24.51 1.77
CA LEU A 258 -3.73 -23.18 1.40
C LEU A 258 -4.72 -22.63 2.46
N PRO A 259 -4.51 -21.42 3.00
CA PRO A 259 -5.48 -20.80 3.90
C PRO A 259 -6.71 -20.32 3.12
N TRP A 260 -7.90 -20.74 3.52
CA TRP A 260 -9.17 -20.29 2.94
C TRP A 260 -10.23 -20.07 4.01
N ILE A 261 -11.26 -19.29 3.66
CA ILE A 261 -12.37 -18.98 4.57
C ILE A 261 -13.24 -20.22 4.71
N CYS A 262 -13.48 -20.63 5.97
CA CYS A 262 -14.14 -21.90 6.29
C CYS A 262 -15.60 -21.76 6.72
N VAL A 263 -16.23 -20.61 6.46
CA VAL A 263 -17.64 -20.36 6.75
C VAL A 263 -18.41 -20.05 5.47
N ASP A 264 -19.59 -20.64 5.33
CA ASP A 264 -20.57 -20.22 4.32
C ASP A 264 -21.31 -18.97 4.82
N PRO A 265 -21.14 -17.80 4.20
CA PRO A 265 -21.80 -16.57 4.64
C PRO A 265 -23.33 -16.59 4.44
N LEU A 266 -23.86 -17.48 3.59
CA LEU A 266 -25.30 -17.65 3.36
C LEU A 266 -25.97 -18.46 4.47
N ASN A 267 -25.27 -19.47 4.98
CA ASN A 267 -25.74 -20.34 6.05
C ASN A 267 -24.62 -20.62 7.07
N PRO A 268 -24.21 -19.61 7.85
CA PRO A 268 -23.08 -19.75 8.77
C PRO A 268 -23.40 -20.66 9.94
N ASP A 269 -22.53 -21.62 10.20
CA ASP A 269 -22.55 -22.45 11.40
C ASP A 269 -21.97 -21.64 12.58
N TYR A 270 -22.85 -21.01 13.36
CA TYR A 270 -22.44 -20.24 14.54
C TYR A 270 -22.08 -21.12 15.76
N ASP A 271 -22.43 -22.41 15.75
CA ASP A 271 -21.98 -23.32 16.80
C ASP A 271 -20.49 -23.61 16.62
N GLN A 272 -20.06 -23.80 15.37
CA GLN A 272 -18.65 -23.97 15.00
C GLN A 272 -17.88 -22.65 14.97
N HIS A 273 -18.50 -21.56 14.49
CA HIS A 273 -17.88 -20.25 14.29
C HIS A 273 -18.64 -19.11 14.99
N PRO A 274 -18.76 -19.11 16.32
CA PRO A 274 -19.59 -18.16 17.06
C PRO A 274 -19.16 -16.70 16.87
N GLN A 275 -17.86 -16.44 16.67
CA GLN A 275 -17.36 -15.07 16.47
C GLN A 275 -17.82 -14.47 15.12
N PHE A 276 -18.16 -15.28 14.12
CA PHE A 276 -18.62 -14.78 12.82
C PHE A 276 -19.95 -14.02 12.93
N SER A 277 -20.73 -14.24 13.99
CA SER A 277 -21.94 -13.46 14.30
C SER A 277 -21.68 -11.97 14.53
N LYS A 278 -20.42 -11.61 14.84
CA LYS A 278 -19.98 -10.22 15.05
C LYS A 278 -19.51 -9.53 13.77
N ALA A 279 -19.34 -10.27 12.67
CA ALA A 279 -18.90 -9.69 11.41
C ALA A 279 -20.04 -8.86 10.77
N HIS A 280 -19.72 -7.65 10.36
CA HIS A 280 -20.54 -6.77 9.54
C HIS A 280 -20.67 -7.38 8.15
N ARG A 281 -21.91 -7.63 7.74
CA ARG A 281 -22.24 -8.18 6.42
C ARG A 281 -23.13 -7.20 5.68
N TYR A 282 -22.66 -6.74 4.53
CA TYR A 282 -23.43 -5.92 3.62
C TYR A 282 -23.95 -6.77 2.47
N HIS A 283 -25.24 -6.69 2.21
CA HIS A 283 -25.87 -7.38 1.09
C HIS A 283 -26.17 -6.38 -0.02
N ILE A 284 -25.65 -6.63 -1.21
CA ILE A 284 -25.80 -5.73 -2.36
C ILE A 284 -26.30 -6.52 -3.54
N ARG A 285 -27.30 -5.97 -4.25
CA ARG A 285 -27.66 -6.42 -5.59
C ARG A 285 -27.24 -5.39 -6.62
N LEU A 286 -26.44 -5.82 -7.59
CA LEU A 286 -26.16 -5.08 -8.82
C LEU A 286 -27.09 -5.58 -9.92
N ASN A 287 -27.86 -4.67 -10.50
CA ASN A 287 -28.70 -4.98 -11.64
C ASN A 287 -27.99 -4.60 -12.93
N LYS A 288 -28.55 -5.04 -14.06
CA LYS A 288 -28.16 -4.59 -15.39
C LYS A 288 -27.93 -3.07 -15.46
N GLY A 289 -26.71 -2.68 -15.85
CA GLY A 289 -26.26 -1.29 -15.98
C GLY A 289 -25.58 -0.72 -14.73
N ASP A 290 -25.62 -1.40 -13.59
CA ASP A 290 -24.97 -0.95 -12.35
C ASP A 290 -23.49 -1.31 -12.33
N CYS A 291 -22.71 -0.48 -11.61
CA CYS A 291 -21.33 -0.78 -11.25
C CYS A 291 -21.15 -0.82 -9.73
N LEU A 292 -20.22 -1.63 -9.25
CA LEU A 292 -19.72 -1.63 -7.87
C LEU A 292 -18.24 -1.29 -7.88
N TYR A 293 -17.84 -0.30 -7.10
CA TYR A 293 -16.47 -0.24 -6.61
C TYR A 293 -16.35 -1.16 -5.40
N LEU A 294 -15.61 -2.25 -5.57
CA LEU A 294 -15.22 -3.19 -4.54
C LEU A 294 -13.75 -2.89 -4.16
N PRO A 295 -13.51 -2.28 -2.99
CA PRO A 295 -12.16 -1.89 -2.60
C PRO A 295 -11.26 -3.09 -2.35
N SER A 296 -9.96 -2.87 -2.50
CA SER A 296 -8.95 -3.88 -2.17
C SER A 296 -9.12 -4.43 -0.74
N LEU A 297 -8.88 -5.72 -0.59
CA LEU A 297 -8.95 -6.52 0.65
C LEU A 297 -10.34 -6.75 1.24
N TRP A 298 -11.41 -6.21 0.65
CA TRP A 298 -12.76 -6.52 1.10
C TRP A 298 -13.10 -7.98 0.84
N PHE A 299 -13.58 -8.66 1.88
CA PHE A 299 -14.09 -10.00 1.72
C PHE A 299 -15.40 -9.94 0.96
N HIS A 300 -15.55 -10.79 -0.04
CA HIS A 300 -16.74 -10.83 -0.85
C HIS A 300 -17.10 -12.25 -1.28
N HIS A 301 -18.40 -12.50 -1.31
CA HIS A 301 -19.03 -13.72 -1.81
C HIS A 301 -20.06 -13.33 -2.86
N VAL A 302 -20.13 -14.07 -3.97
CA VAL A 302 -20.89 -13.64 -5.15
C VAL A 302 -21.82 -14.74 -5.66
N ARG A 303 -23.09 -14.36 -5.86
CA ARG A 303 -24.10 -15.13 -6.62
C ARG A 303 -24.57 -14.34 -7.81
N GLN A 304 -25.24 -15.00 -8.75
CA GLN A 304 -25.69 -14.38 -9.99
C GLN A 304 -27.01 -14.97 -10.49
N SER A 305 -27.71 -14.21 -11.33
CA SER A 305 -28.83 -14.74 -12.11
C SER A 305 -28.36 -15.70 -13.19
N HIS A 306 -29.25 -16.56 -13.66
CA HIS A 306 -28.93 -17.49 -14.74
C HIS A 306 -28.54 -16.72 -16.01
N GLY A 307 -27.39 -17.07 -16.60
CA GLY A 307 -26.88 -16.40 -17.80
C GLY A 307 -26.48 -14.94 -17.58
N CYS A 308 -26.23 -14.53 -16.34
CA CYS A 308 -25.71 -13.20 -16.04
C CYS A 308 -24.42 -12.93 -16.82
N VAL A 309 -24.32 -11.74 -17.41
CA VAL A 309 -23.11 -11.26 -18.10
C VAL A 309 -22.55 -10.09 -17.30
N ALA A 310 -21.27 -10.14 -16.96
CA ALA A 310 -20.59 -9.05 -16.27
C ALA A 310 -19.17 -8.84 -16.79
N VAL A 311 -18.67 -7.62 -16.59
CA VAL A 311 -17.28 -7.23 -16.88
C VAL A 311 -16.71 -6.58 -15.64
N ASN A 312 -15.46 -6.89 -15.29
CA ASN A 312 -14.79 -6.19 -14.20
C ASN A 312 -13.38 -5.71 -14.57
N TYR A 313 -12.94 -4.63 -13.93
CA TYR A 313 -11.66 -3.97 -14.14
C TYR A 313 -10.86 -4.01 -12.85
N CYS A 314 -9.74 -4.73 -12.86
CA CYS A 314 -8.87 -4.89 -11.69
C CYS A 314 -7.68 -3.94 -11.77
N TYR A 315 -7.49 -3.16 -10.70
CA TYR A 315 -6.38 -2.23 -10.55
C TYR A 315 -5.53 -2.65 -9.33
N GLY A 316 -4.38 -3.26 -9.58
CA GLY A 316 -3.48 -3.81 -8.56
C GLY A 316 -2.85 -2.73 -7.70
N THR A 317 -2.79 -2.97 -6.40
CA THR A 317 -2.37 -1.99 -5.38
C THR A 317 -0.85 -1.91 -5.18
N GLY A 318 -0.11 -2.99 -5.45
CA GLY A 318 1.34 -3.09 -5.13
C GLY A 318 2.31 -2.69 -6.25
N HIS A 319 2.01 -2.97 -7.53
CA HIS A 319 3.00 -2.82 -8.62
C HIS A 319 3.07 -1.41 -9.24
N LEU A 320 2.18 -0.50 -8.84
CA LEU A 320 2.10 0.86 -9.38
C LEU A 320 3.24 1.76 -8.96
N CYS A 321 3.66 1.68 -7.70
CA CYS A 321 4.70 2.58 -7.20
C CYS A 321 6.03 2.31 -7.89
N ALA A 322 6.43 1.04 -8.03
CA ALA A 322 7.72 0.67 -8.61
C ALA A 322 7.81 0.95 -10.13
N LYS A 323 6.76 0.62 -10.91
CA LYS A 323 6.75 0.86 -12.36
C LYS A 323 6.67 2.36 -12.70
N LYS A 324 5.80 3.12 -12.02
CA LYS A 324 5.73 4.57 -12.20
C LYS A 324 7.00 5.27 -11.72
N GLU A 325 7.62 4.81 -10.64
CA GLU A 325 8.91 5.34 -10.19
C GLU A 325 9.96 5.24 -11.29
N LYS A 326 10.08 4.05 -11.91
CA LYS A 326 11.02 3.83 -13.01
C LYS A 326 10.72 4.73 -14.20
N ASP A 327 9.46 4.81 -14.63
CA ASP A 327 9.05 5.66 -15.76
C ASP A 327 9.32 7.15 -15.47
N LEU A 328 9.04 7.63 -14.25
CA LEU A 328 9.31 9.00 -13.81
C LEU A 328 10.82 9.30 -13.79
N LEU A 329 11.64 8.36 -13.32
CA LEU A 329 13.09 8.52 -13.28
C LEU A 329 13.72 8.50 -14.68
N GLU A 330 13.20 7.67 -15.59
CA GLU A 330 13.66 7.58 -16.98
C GLU A 330 13.26 8.80 -17.82
N THR A 331 12.10 9.40 -17.54
CA THR A 331 11.60 10.58 -18.25
C THR A 331 12.07 11.91 -17.68
N ALA A 332 12.61 11.93 -16.45
CA ALA A 332 13.14 13.13 -15.82
C ALA A 332 14.44 13.63 -16.50
N THR A 333 14.33 14.73 -17.25
CA THR A 333 15.46 15.36 -17.97
C THR A 333 16.21 16.41 -17.12
N ASP A 334 15.56 17.03 -16.14
CA ASP A 334 16.19 17.98 -15.21
C ASP A 334 16.92 17.22 -14.07
N PRO A 335 18.25 17.41 -13.88
CA PRO A 335 19.00 16.79 -12.80
C PRO A 335 18.42 17.06 -11.41
N ALA A 336 17.79 18.22 -11.18
CA ALA A 336 17.16 18.53 -9.89
C ALA A 336 15.89 17.69 -9.66
N ASP A 337 15.06 17.52 -10.69
CA ASP A 337 13.89 16.65 -10.61
C ASP A 337 14.29 15.18 -10.47
N ARG A 338 15.32 14.73 -11.18
CA ARG A 338 15.85 13.37 -11.03
C ARG A 338 16.40 13.12 -9.63
N ALA A 339 17.16 14.07 -9.05
CA ALA A 339 17.65 13.98 -7.68
C ALA A 339 16.51 13.96 -6.66
N ARG A 340 15.47 14.78 -6.86
CA ARG A 340 14.26 14.81 -6.01
C ARG A 340 13.49 13.50 -6.05
N LEU A 341 13.30 12.92 -7.24
CA LEU A 341 12.61 11.64 -7.42
C LEU A 341 13.39 10.52 -6.74
N LEU A 342 14.71 10.39 -7.00
CA LEU A 342 15.57 9.42 -6.33
C LEU A 342 15.54 9.58 -4.81
N ALA A 343 15.60 10.82 -4.31
CA ALA A 343 15.51 11.09 -2.89
C ALA A 343 14.17 10.63 -2.31
N SER A 344 13.07 10.91 -3.00
CA SER A 344 11.70 10.56 -2.60
C SER A 344 11.46 9.06 -2.59
N SER A 345 12.10 8.32 -3.48
CA SER A 345 12.11 6.86 -3.54
C SER A 345 12.89 6.20 -2.40
N SER A 346 13.79 6.94 -1.73
CA SER A 346 14.54 6.35 -0.61
C SER A 346 13.58 6.04 0.56
N PRO A 347 13.69 4.85 1.19
CA PRO A 347 12.80 4.48 2.30
C PRO A 347 12.78 5.51 3.43
N GLN A 348 13.92 6.16 3.70
CA GLN A 348 14.06 7.12 4.79
C GLN A 348 13.34 8.45 4.53
N SER A 349 13.20 8.84 3.27
CA SER A 349 12.55 10.09 2.88
C SER A 349 11.05 10.09 3.19
N GLY A 350 10.42 8.91 3.21
CA GLY A 350 8.98 8.75 3.46
C GLY A 350 8.58 8.58 4.93
N TYR A 351 9.51 8.44 5.88
CA TYR A 351 9.12 8.10 7.27
C TYR A 351 8.20 9.13 7.94
N TRP A 352 8.29 10.41 7.58
CA TRP A 352 7.38 11.42 8.11
C TRP A 352 5.93 11.26 7.62
N LEU A 353 5.70 10.63 6.46
CA LEU A 353 4.35 10.38 5.91
C LEU A 353 3.58 9.32 6.70
N SER A 354 4.28 8.36 7.31
CA SER A 354 3.69 7.31 8.15
C SER A 354 3.72 7.64 9.64
N ALA A 355 4.17 8.84 10.01
CA ALA A 355 4.18 9.31 11.38
C ALA A 355 2.77 9.68 11.84
N TYR A 356 2.34 9.12 12.97
CA TYR A 356 1.04 9.48 13.55
C TYR A 356 1.02 10.97 13.91
N PRO A 357 0.09 11.80 13.38
CA PRO A 357 0.09 13.23 13.60
C PRO A 357 -0.40 13.57 15.01
N SER A 358 0.53 13.79 15.95
CA SER A 358 0.20 14.11 17.35
C SER A 358 1.06 15.23 17.89
N ALA A 359 0.41 16.27 18.43
CA ALA A 359 1.10 17.37 19.10
C ALA A 359 1.83 16.87 20.36
N ASN A 360 1.19 15.96 21.12
CA ASN A 360 1.74 15.39 22.35
C ASN A 360 2.99 14.54 22.11
N LEU A 361 3.06 13.86 20.96
CA LEU A 361 4.24 13.08 20.56
C LEU A 361 5.29 13.91 19.82
N GLY A 362 5.00 15.19 19.56
CA GLY A 362 5.86 16.08 18.79
C GLY A 362 5.95 15.72 17.30
N THR A 363 4.99 14.98 16.75
CA THR A 363 4.97 14.51 15.35
C THR A 363 3.97 15.24 14.46
N LEU A 364 3.12 16.11 15.02
CA LEU A 364 2.19 16.93 14.24
C LEU A 364 2.92 18.00 13.41
N LEU A 365 2.78 17.96 12.09
CA LEU A 365 3.12 19.09 11.21
C LEU A 365 1.89 19.98 11.09
N ASP A 366 2.04 21.29 11.31
CA ASP A 366 0.98 22.25 11.00
C ASP A 366 0.75 22.32 9.48
N ARG A 367 -0.40 22.90 9.07
CA ARG A 367 -0.81 22.99 7.66
C ARG A 367 0.29 23.59 6.77
N THR A 368 0.92 24.68 7.20
CA THR A 368 1.95 25.37 6.43
C THR A 368 3.19 24.51 6.27
N THR A 369 3.67 23.92 7.36
CA THR A 369 4.82 23.01 7.33
C THR A 369 4.55 21.80 6.44
N LEU A 370 3.37 21.21 6.55
CA LEU A 370 2.96 20.06 5.75
C LEU A 370 2.90 20.42 4.26
N ALA A 371 2.29 21.55 3.90
CA ALA A 371 2.20 22.03 2.52
C ALA A 371 3.59 22.22 1.91
N VAL A 372 4.51 22.90 2.62
CA VAL A 372 5.89 23.09 2.12
C VAL A 372 6.61 21.75 1.97
N ALA A 373 6.48 20.83 2.92
CA ALA A 373 7.12 19.51 2.84
C ALA A 373 6.61 18.69 1.65
N ILE A 374 5.30 18.68 1.41
CA ILE A 374 4.67 18.03 0.25
C ILE A 374 5.15 18.68 -1.05
N SER A 375 5.14 20.01 -1.13
CA SER A 375 5.54 20.73 -2.33
C SER A 375 7.01 20.49 -2.69
N LEU A 376 7.92 20.50 -1.71
CA LEU A 376 9.33 20.14 -1.93
C LEU A 376 9.49 18.70 -2.41
N ARG A 377 8.72 17.75 -1.84
CA ARG A 377 8.74 16.34 -2.25
C ARG A 377 8.24 16.15 -3.69
N LEU A 378 7.15 16.82 -4.04
CA LEU A 378 6.50 16.69 -5.36
C LEU A 378 7.10 17.59 -6.45
N GLY A 379 7.98 18.54 -6.09
CA GLY A 379 8.54 19.51 -7.04
C GLY A 379 7.57 20.62 -7.42
N LEU A 380 6.58 20.88 -6.57
CA LEU A 380 5.56 21.91 -6.79
C LEU A 380 6.08 23.30 -6.40
N GLN A 381 5.35 24.33 -6.83
CA GLN A 381 5.62 25.69 -6.43
C GLN A 381 5.30 25.86 -4.95
N THR A 382 6.25 26.38 -4.19
CA THR A 382 6.12 26.67 -2.75
C THR A 382 5.86 28.14 -2.50
N ASN A 383 6.46 29.02 -3.32
CA ASN A 383 6.37 30.46 -3.17
C ASN A 383 6.41 31.21 -4.50
N GLU A 384 6.03 32.47 -4.49
CA GLU A 384 6.32 33.43 -5.55
C GLU A 384 7.81 33.79 -5.56
N PRO A 385 8.42 34.07 -6.73
CA PRO A 385 9.81 34.48 -6.79
C PRO A 385 10.00 35.79 -6.02
N HIS A 386 11.01 35.84 -5.16
CA HIS A 386 11.28 37.02 -4.34
C HIS A 386 12.77 37.20 -4.07
N ARG A 387 13.14 38.35 -3.53
CA ARG A 387 14.51 38.61 -3.10
C ARG A 387 14.69 38.18 -1.65
N CYS A 388 15.59 37.24 -1.42
CA CYS A 388 15.90 36.76 -0.08
C CYS A 388 16.68 37.82 0.71
N ARG A 389 16.55 37.80 2.04
CA ARG A 389 17.36 38.64 2.96
C ARG A 389 18.87 38.44 2.89
N CYS A 390 19.34 37.38 2.23
CA CYS A 390 20.76 37.22 1.90
C CYS A 390 21.21 38.01 0.66
N GLY A 391 20.27 38.60 -0.08
CA GLY A 391 20.51 39.40 -1.29
C GLY A 391 20.25 38.64 -2.59
N GLU A 392 20.22 37.31 -2.53
CA GLU A 392 20.02 36.41 -3.68
C GLU A 392 18.54 36.22 -4.04
N HIS A 393 18.28 35.72 -5.24
CA HIS A 393 16.93 35.43 -5.72
C HIS A 393 16.45 34.05 -5.24
N ALA A 394 15.27 33.99 -4.63
CA ALA A 394 14.57 32.76 -4.31
C ALA A 394 13.57 32.44 -5.43
N ASP A 395 13.73 31.29 -6.07
CA ASP A 395 12.84 30.81 -7.13
C ASP A 395 11.47 30.35 -6.59
N ARG A 396 10.58 29.90 -7.49
CA ARG A 396 9.24 29.42 -7.12
C ARG A 396 9.21 28.09 -6.38
N ARG A 397 10.29 27.31 -6.46
CA ARG A 397 10.37 25.96 -5.88
C ARG A 397 10.86 26.01 -4.43
N GLY A 398 11.43 27.14 -4.00
CA GLY A 398 11.84 27.38 -2.61
C GLY A 398 13.16 26.71 -2.24
N HIS A 399 13.86 26.12 -3.20
CA HIS A 399 15.10 25.37 -2.97
C HIS A 399 16.20 26.26 -2.35
N HIS A 400 16.23 27.55 -2.71
CA HIS A 400 17.18 28.52 -2.15
C HIS A 400 17.22 28.50 -0.61
N GLY A 401 16.05 28.40 0.04
CA GLY A 401 15.96 28.41 1.50
C GLY A 401 16.76 27.29 2.16
N LEU A 402 16.85 26.12 1.52
CA LEU A 402 17.46 24.90 2.07
C LEU A 402 18.97 25.04 2.30
N SER A 403 19.65 25.88 1.51
CA SER A 403 21.08 26.15 1.58
C SER A 403 21.43 27.63 1.86
N CYS A 404 20.45 28.51 2.05
CA CYS A 404 20.66 29.94 2.25
C CYS A 404 21.46 30.26 3.53
N GLY A 405 22.60 30.96 3.34
CA GLY A 405 23.50 31.54 4.36
C GLY A 405 22.80 32.09 5.61
N ARG A 406 21.75 32.87 5.38
CA ARG A 406 21.03 33.65 6.41
C ARG A 406 19.72 33.03 6.85
N SER A 407 19.35 31.84 6.35
CA SER A 407 18.11 31.19 6.73
C SER A 407 18.22 30.50 8.10
N ALA A 408 17.40 30.95 9.06
CA ALA A 408 17.36 30.44 10.43
C ALA A 408 16.98 28.95 10.53
N GLY A 409 16.24 28.44 9.54
CA GLY A 409 15.76 27.05 9.54
C GLY A 409 16.88 26.00 9.53
N ARG A 410 18.06 26.32 8.99
CA ARG A 410 19.20 25.37 8.96
C ARG A 410 19.76 25.06 10.34
N ILE A 411 19.89 26.08 11.18
CA ILE A 411 20.36 25.94 12.57
C ILE A 411 19.31 25.18 13.39
N ALA A 412 18.03 25.56 13.25
CA ALA A 412 16.94 24.88 13.93
C ALA A 412 16.84 23.39 13.55
N ARG A 413 17.01 23.06 12.26
CA ARG A 413 17.04 21.67 11.76
C ARG A 413 18.18 20.87 12.39
N HIS A 414 19.38 21.42 12.40
CA HIS A 414 20.58 20.80 13.00
C HIS A 414 20.39 20.54 14.50
N ALA A 415 19.89 21.53 15.24
CA ALA A 415 19.62 21.40 16.68
C ALA A 415 18.54 20.33 16.96
N ALA A 416 17.46 20.31 16.19
CA ALA A 416 16.37 19.34 16.34
C ALA A 416 16.82 17.90 16.06
N LEU A 417 17.68 17.70 15.05
CA LEU A 417 18.29 16.40 14.75
C LEU A 417 19.12 15.89 15.93
N ASN A 418 20.04 16.73 16.43
CA ASN A 418 20.93 16.37 17.53
C ASN A 418 20.18 16.06 18.82
N ASP A 419 19.18 16.87 19.16
CA ASP A 419 18.39 16.62 20.35
C ASP A 419 17.48 15.38 20.19
N THR A 420 17.00 15.05 18.98
CA THR A 420 16.30 13.79 18.71
C THR A 420 17.21 12.58 18.96
N ILE A 421 18.46 12.62 18.48
CA ILE A 421 19.45 11.56 18.72
C ILE A 421 19.74 11.42 20.21
N ARG A 422 20.00 12.53 20.91
CA ARG A 422 20.25 12.55 22.37
C ARG A 422 19.09 11.97 23.16
N ARG A 423 17.84 12.35 22.86
CA ARG A 423 16.64 11.80 23.51
C ARG A 423 16.48 10.30 23.26
N ALA A 424 16.79 9.84 22.05
CA ALA A 424 16.73 8.44 21.70
C ALA A 424 17.77 7.61 22.46
N LEU A 425 19.01 8.11 22.56
CA LEU A 425 20.07 7.48 23.36
C LEU A 425 19.67 7.40 24.84
N ALA A 426 19.14 8.48 25.42
CA ALA A 426 18.66 8.49 26.79
C ALA A 426 17.54 7.46 27.00
N SER A 427 16.59 7.35 26.06
CA SER A 427 15.51 6.35 26.10
C SER A 427 16.01 4.91 25.93
N ALA A 428 17.19 4.73 25.32
CA ALA A 428 17.89 3.46 25.20
C ALA A 428 18.83 3.17 26.38
N ASN A 429 18.66 3.86 27.52
CA ASN A 429 19.52 3.77 28.71
C ASN A 429 21.00 4.10 28.45
N VAL A 430 21.27 4.97 27.47
CA VAL A 430 22.59 5.52 27.17
C VAL A 430 22.51 7.04 27.38
N PRO A 431 22.78 7.55 28.60
CA PRO A 431 22.81 8.98 28.84
C PRO A 431 23.79 9.67 27.90
N ALA A 432 23.41 10.82 27.35
CA ALA A 432 24.21 11.56 26.39
C ALA A 432 24.06 13.07 26.58
N THR A 433 25.13 13.81 26.26
CA THR A 433 25.17 15.27 26.29
C THR A 433 25.39 15.82 24.89
N LEU A 434 24.90 17.03 24.65
CA LEU A 434 25.27 17.84 23.48
C LEU A 434 26.47 18.74 23.84
N GLU A 435 27.22 19.16 22.84
CA GLU A 435 28.34 20.11 22.95
C GLU A 435 29.36 19.75 24.07
N PRO A 436 29.85 18.49 24.12
CA PRO A 436 30.65 17.97 25.23
C PRO A 436 31.89 18.81 25.52
N SER A 437 32.11 19.12 26.79
CA SER A 437 33.32 19.77 27.28
C SER A 437 34.51 18.80 27.29
N GLY A 438 35.70 19.28 26.94
CA GLY A 438 36.96 18.51 27.02
C GLY A 438 37.30 17.69 25.77
N ILE A 439 36.43 17.68 24.76
CA ILE A 439 36.70 17.08 23.44
C ILE A 439 36.58 18.17 22.39
N MET A 440 37.72 18.55 21.83
CA MET A 440 37.77 19.55 20.77
C MET A 440 38.60 19.03 19.61
N ARG A 441 38.25 19.51 18.42
CA ARG A 441 39.04 19.33 17.21
C ARG A 441 40.23 20.29 17.24
N ASP A 442 41.16 20.09 16.32
CA ASP A 442 42.33 20.96 16.13
C ASP A 442 41.96 22.43 15.83
N ASP A 443 40.73 22.68 15.32
CA ASP A 443 40.20 24.02 15.06
C ASP A 443 39.38 24.62 16.22
N GLY A 444 39.41 24.01 17.40
CA GLY A 444 38.72 24.47 18.62
C GLY A 444 37.21 24.23 18.63
N LYS A 445 36.63 23.58 17.61
CA LYS A 445 35.20 23.22 17.59
C LYS A 445 34.94 21.87 18.24
N ARG A 446 33.76 21.74 18.85
CA ARG A 446 33.29 20.51 19.50
C ARG A 446 32.48 19.65 18.52
N PRO A 447 32.43 18.32 18.72
CA PRO A 447 31.42 17.49 18.10
C PRO A 447 30.03 17.84 18.68
N ASP A 448 28.97 17.55 17.95
CA ASP A 448 27.61 17.89 18.41
C ASP A 448 27.18 17.14 19.68
N GLY A 449 27.63 15.90 19.89
CA GLY A 449 27.23 15.14 21.07
C GLY A 449 28.10 13.93 21.41
N MET A 450 27.94 13.47 22.65
CA MET A 450 28.68 12.33 23.20
C MET A 450 27.85 11.53 24.22
N SER A 451 28.01 10.20 24.22
CA SER A 451 27.48 9.34 25.30
C SER A 451 28.32 9.46 26.57
N LEU A 452 27.65 9.44 27.72
CA LEU A 452 28.32 9.51 29.04
C LEU A 452 28.75 8.12 29.55
N VAL A 453 28.30 7.06 28.88
CA VAL A 453 28.67 5.67 29.17
C VAL A 453 29.23 5.01 27.90
N PRO A 454 30.07 3.96 28.04
CA PRO A 454 30.60 3.23 26.90
C PRO A 454 29.51 2.75 25.95
N TRP A 455 29.63 3.11 24.68
CA TRP A 455 28.73 2.66 23.62
C TRP A 455 29.05 1.23 23.20
N LYS A 456 30.32 0.97 22.84
CA LYS A 456 30.77 -0.34 22.36
C LYS A 456 32.29 -0.47 22.51
N ARG A 457 32.74 -1.68 22.89
CA ARG A 457 34.15 -2.01 23.15
C ARG A 457 34.83 -1.05 24.14
N GLY A 458 34.13 -0.65 25.19
CA GLY A 458 34.65 0.27 26.22
C GLY A 458 34.79 1.73 25.79
N ARG A 459 34.49 2.08 24.53
CA ARG A 459 34.61 3.44 23.99
C ARG A 459 33.28 4.19 24.01
N LEU A 460 33.33 5.49 24.30
CA LEU A 460 32.16 6.39 24.23
C LEU A 460 31.77 6.63 22.76
N LEU A 461 30.47 6.78 22.49
CA LEU A 461 29.96 7.27 21.22
C LEU A 461 30.14 8.78 21.16
N VAL A 462 30.70 9.28 20.06
CA VAL A 462 30.73 10.70 19.72
C VAL A 462 30.10 10.84 18.35
N TRP A 463 29.19 11.80 18.17
CA TRP A 463 28.57 12.03 16.86
C TRP A 463 28.62 13.49 16.46
N ASP A 464 28.56 13.71 15.15
CA ASP A 464 28.50 15.04 14.57
C ASP A 464 27.52 15.01 13.39
N ALA A 465 26.35 15.63 13.58
CA ALA A 465 25.27 15.64 12.61
C ALA A 465 25.50 16.66 11.49
N THR A 466 24.89 16.43 10.35
CA THR A 466 24.84 17.40 9.26
C THR A 466 23.64 17.11 8.38
N CYS A 467 22.95 18.17 7.97
CA CYS A 467 21.86 18.07 6.99
C CYS A 467 22.26 18.88 5.75
N VAL A 468 22.62 18.19 4.68
CA VAL A 468 23.09 18.79 3.43
C VAL A 468 21.93 18.98 2.45
N ASP A 469 21.99 20.03 1.64
CA ASP A 469 20.96 20.30 0.64
C ASP A 469 21.08 19.32 -0.54
N THR A 470 20.06 18.46 -0.75
CA THR A 470 20.02 17.48 -1.86
C THR A 470 20.16 18.17 -3.22
N LEU A 471 19.60 19.37 -3.37
CA LEU A 471 19.48 20.08 -4.65
C LEU A 471 20.49 21.21 -4.83
N ALA A 472 21.47 21.33 -3.93
CA ALA A 472 22.53 22.31 -4.10
C ALA A 472 23.29 22.06 -5.41
N PRO A 473 23.67 23.11 -6.17
CA PRO A 473 24.36 22.94 -7.45
C PRO A 473 25.63 22.08 -7.39
N SER A 474 26.38 22.13 -6.27
CA SER A 474 27.56 21.30 -6.03
C SER A 474 27.25 19.82 -5.73
N HIS A 475 26.00 19.48 -5.44
CA HIS A 475 25.56 18.14 -5.09
C HIS A 475 24.83 17.42 -6.22
N LEU A 476 24.11 18.18 -7.06
CA LEU A 476 23.31 17.66 -8.18
C LEU A 476 24.01 16.61 -9.07
N PRO A 477 25.30 16.76 -9.44
CA PRO A 477 25.96 15.74 -10.27
C PRO A 477 25.96 14.33 -9.66
N SER A 478 25.91 14.22 -8.32
CA SER A 478 25.87 12.93 -7.62
C SER A 478 24.48 12.56 -7.10
N THR A 479 23.68 13.54 -6.66
CA THR A 479 22.35 13.25 -6.09
C THR A 479 21.33 12.90 -7.17
N SER A 480 21.56 13.32 -8.42
CA SER A 480 20.79 12.90 -9.60
C SER A 480 21.11 11.48 -10.08
N THR A 481 22.16 10.85 -9.54
CA THR A 481 22.52 9.47 -9.87
C THR A 481 22.24 8.51 -8.71
N GLU A 482 22.43 8.95 -7.47
CA GLU A 482 22.29 8.12 -6.28
C GLU A 482 21.69 8.91 -5.11
N ALA A 483 20.58 8.43 -4.56
CA ALA A 483 19.96 9.01 -3.38
C ALA A 483 20.88 8.90 -2.15
N GLY A 484 21.09 10.00 -1.42
CA GLY A 484 21.96 10.00 -0.25
C GLY A 484 23.45 10.23 -0.56
N ALA A 485 23.82 10.44 -1.83
CA ALA A 485 25.20 10.67 -2.23
C ALA A 485 25.82 11.92 -1.59
N ALA A 486 25.04 12.99 -1.38
CA ALA A 486 25.54 14.18 -0.69
C ALA A 486 25.74 13.90 0.80
N ALA A 487 24.81 13.18 1.44
CA ALA A 487 24.96 12.76 2.84
C ALA A 487 26.19 11.86 3.02
N GLY A 488 26.40 10.85 2.17
CA GLY A 488 27.56 9.96 2.25
C GLY A 488 28.90 10.68 2.03
N ARG A 489 28.95 11.66 1.11
CA ARG A 489 30.14 12.51 0.96
C ARG A 489 30.39 13.37 2.20
N ALA A 490 29.33 13.96 2.78
CA ALA A 490 29.44 14.73 4.01
C ALA A 490 29.95 13.88 5.18
N GLU A 491 29.48 12.64 5.28
CA GLU A 491 29.96 11.67 6.27
C GLU A 491 31.44 11.35 6.10
N THR A 492 31.87 11.09 4.87
CA THR A 492 33.28 10.82 4.56
C THR A 492 34.19 12.00 4.94
N MET A 493 33.78 13.23 4.59
CA MET A 493 34.52 14.43 4.95
C MET A 493 34.61 14.63 6.48
N LYS A 494 33.51 14.40 7.20
CA LYS A 494 33.51 14.45 8.66
C LYS A 494 34.36 13.34 9.27
N GLY A 495 34.29 12.11 8.79
CA GLY A 495 35.14 11.01 9.24
C GLY A 495 36.64 11.36 9.17
N ARG A 496 37.10 11.95 8.05
CA ARG A 496 38.49 12.44 7.91
C ARG A 496 38.82 13.57 8.90
N LYS A 497 37.89 14.50 9.08
CA LYS A 497 38.03 15.68 9.95
C LYS A 497 38.06 15.36 11.45
N TYR A 498 37.56 14.19 11.85
CA TYR A 498 37.57 13.70 13.23
C TYR A 498 38.41 12.42 13.38
N ALA A 499 39.30 12.13 12.43
CA ALA A 499 40.10 10.91 12.43
C ALA A 499 40.94 10.75 13.72
N SER A 500 41.41 11.87 14.30
CA SER A 500 42.17 11.91 15.56
C SER A 500 41.37 11.41 16.77
N LEU A 501 40.04 11.42 16.73
CA LEU A 501 39.21 10.89 17.81
C LEU A 501 39.09 9.35 17.78
N GLY A 502 39.46 8.70 16.68
CA GLY A 502 39.22 7.27 16.45
C GLY A 502 39.92 6.33 17.42
N GLU A 503 41.02 6.76 18.06
CA GLU A 503 41.78 5.96 19.03
C GLU A 503 41.06 5.82 20.37
N GLY A 504 40.42 6.90 20.86
CA GLY A 504 39.73 6.93 22.16
C GLY A 504 38.20 6.77 22.07
N TYR A 505 37.60 7.11 20.94
CA TYR A 505 36.15 7.24 20.78
C TYR A 505 35.61 6.43 19.61
N MET A 506 34.31 6.12 19.66
CA MET A 506 33.56 5.70 18.50
C MET A 506 32.90 6.91 17.86
N PHE A 507 33.64 7.53 16.94
CA PHE A 507 33.13 8.66 16.18
C PHE A 507 32.17 8.19 15.07
N VAL A 508 30.98 8.80 15.00
CA VAL A 508 29.99 8.57 13.96
C VAL A 508 29.62 9.90 13.29
N PRO A 509 30.00 10.12 12.02
CA PRO A 509 29.46 11.24 11.27
C PRO A 509 28.01 10.93 10.89
N PHE A 510 27.06 11.78 11.32
CA PHE A 510 25.64 11.55 11.05
C PHE A 510 25.18 12.46 9.90
N GLY A 511 25.16 11.92 8.67
CA GLY A 511 24.76 12.68 7.48
C GLY A 511 23.34 12.38 7.02
N VAL A 512 22.54 13.41 6.81
CA VAL A 512 21.24 13.32 6.14
C VAL A 512 21.11 14.40 5.09
N GLU A 513 20.22 14.23 4.13
CA GLU A 513 19.91 15.25 3.14
C GLU A 513 18.57 15.94 3.41
N THR A 514 18.38 17.14 2.86
CA THR A 514 17.15 17.94 3.03
C THR A 514 15.93 17.22 2.48
N LEU A 515 16.03 16.47 1.38
CA LEU A 515 14.88 15.71 0.85
C LEU A 515 14.68 14.34 1.52
N GLY A 516 15.46 14.02 2.56
CA GLY A 516 15.22 12.87 3.43
C GLY A 516 16.12 11.63 3.31
N PRO A 517 16.92 11.40 2.23
CA PRO A 517 17.91 10.33 2.21
C PRO A 517 18.94 10.45 3.33
N TRP A 518 19.43 9.32 3.83
CA TRP A 518 20.43 9.24 4.90
C TRP A 518 21.72 8.61 4.41
N GLY A 519 22.85 9.09 4.92
CA GLY A 519 24.16 8.49 4.70
C GLY A 519 24.28 7.11 5.36
N PRO A 520 25.26 6.29 4.93
CA PRO A 520 25.50 4.96 5.48
C PRO A 520 25.75 4.95 7.00
N GLU A 521 26.49 5.91 7.55
CA GLU A 521 26.80 5.93 8.99
C GLU A 521 25.60 6.39 9.82
N ALA A 522 24.81 7.37 9.35
CA ALA A 522 23.53 7.73 9.96
C ALA A 522 22.56 6.54 10.03
N ARG A 523 22.39 5.80 8.93
CA ARG A 523 21.54 4.58 8.90
C ARG A 523 22.01 3.54 9.89
N ARG A 524 23.32 3.30 9.99
CA ARG A 524 23.91 2.35 10.93
C ARG A 524 23.63 2.75 12.38
N LEU A 525 23.83 4.02 12.72
CA LEU A 525 23.60 4.51 14.09
C LEU A 525 22.13 4.41 14.50
N VAL A 526 21.19 4.83 13.63
CA VAL A 526 19.76 4.73 13.93
C VAL A 526 19.32 3.27 14.10
N LYS A 527 19.86 2.35 13.30
CA LYS A 527 19.58 0.92 13.45
C LYS A 527 20.09 0.35 14.78
N GLU A 528 21.29 0.76 15.21
CA GLU A 528 21.87 0.32 16.49
C GLU A 528 21.11 0.91 17.69
N ILE A 529 20.77 2.20 17.66
CA ILE A 529 19.89 2.83 18.67
C ILE A 529 18.52 2.14 18.68
N GLY A 530 17.93 1.89 17.52
CA GLY A 530 16.63 1.23 17.38
C GLY A 530 16.60 -0.18 17.98
N SER A 531 17.67 -0.98 17.81
CA SER A 531 17.77 -2.29 18.45
C SER A 531 17.79 -2.19 19.98
N ARG A 532 18.58 -1.26 20.53
CA ARG A 532 18.60 -1.03 21.98
C ARG A 532 17.27 -0.52 22.52
N LEU A 533 16.62 0.38 21.79
CA LEU A 533 15.27 0.85 22.14
C LEU A 533 14.31 -0.34 22.21
N LYS A 534 14.30 -1.22 21.20
CA LYS A 534 13.47 -2.43 21.19
C LYS A 534 13.76 -3.34 22.38
N GLU A 535 15.02 -3.51 22.77
CA GLU A 535 15.40 -4.29 23.96
C GLU A 535 14.86 -3.67 25.26
N VAL A 536 14.93 -2.35 25.39
CA VAL A 536 14.49 -1.61 26.58
C VAL A 536 12.96 -1.52 26.67
N THR A 537 12.29 -1.14 25.58
CA THR A 537 10.84 -0.88 25.57
C THR A 537 10.02 -2.13 25.29
N ARG A 538 10.64 -3.20 24.77
CA ARG A 538 9.97 -4.41 24.24
C ARG A 538 9.05 -4.14 23.05
N ASP A 539 9.08 -2.93 22.49
CA ASP A 539 8.29 -2.53 21.33
C ASP A 539 9.09 -2.78 20.03
N PRO A 540 8.62 -3.68 19.15
CA PRO A 540 9.31 -3.96 17.89
C PRO A 540 9.39 -2.74 16.94
N ARG A 541 8.53 -1.74 17.09
CA ARG A 541 8.47 -0.53 16.26
C ARG A 541 9.28 0.65 16.82
N ALA A 542 9.90 0.51 17.99
CA ALA A 542 10.61 1.61 18.64
C ALA A 542 11.65 2.33 17.74
N GLY A 543 12.39 1.57 16.93
CA GLY A 543 13.33 2.12 15.94
C GLY A 543 12.64 2.88 14.79
N SER A 544 11.46 2.44 14.37
CA SER A 544 10.65 3.15 13.37
C SER A 544 10.20 4.51 13.89
N TYR A 545 9.72 4.60 15.13
CA TYR A 545 9.33 5.89 15.74
C TYR A 545 10.50 6.88 15.84
N LEU A 546 11.71 6.40 16.14
CA LEU A 546 12.91 7.23 16.07
C LEU A 546 13.12 7.78 14.66
N ALA A 547 13.03 6.92 13.65
CA ALA A 547 13.23 7.31 12.26
C ALA A 547 12.19 8.33 11.77
N GLN A 548 10.93 8.16 12.19
CA GLN A 548 9.85 9.11 11.95
C GLN A 548 10.15 10.48 12.58
N ARG A 549 10.61 10.52 13.83
CA ARG A 549 10.98 11.78 14.51
C ARG A 549 12.12 12.52 13.82
N ILE A 550 13.15 11.80 13.37
CA ILE A 550 14.25 12.38 12.58
C ILE A 550 13.72 12.96 11.28
N SER A 551 12.88 12.22 10.57
CA SER A 551 12.29 12.66 9.29
C SER A 551 11.39 13.91 9.47
N ILE A 552 10.57 13.94 10.53
CA ILE A 552 9.76 15.12 10.91
C ILE A 552 10.64 16.33 11.24
N ALA A 553 11.75 16.14 11.96
CA ALA A 553 12.68 17.23 12.26
C ALA A 553 13.31 17.83 10.99
N ILE A 554 13.62 16.99 9.99
CA ILE A 554 14.09 17.44 8.68
C ILE A 554 13.01 18.30 7.99
N GLN A 555 11.77 17.81 7.91
CA GLN A 555 10.68 18.53 7.22
C GLN A 555 10.34 19.86 7.89
N ARG A 556 10.23 19.90 9.23
CA ARG A 556 10.06 21.17 9.96
C ARG A 556 11.18 22.16 9.69
N GLY A 557 12.42 21.67 9.71
CA GLY A 557 13.60 22.46 9.41
C GLY A 557 13.61 23.00 7.98
N ASN A 558 13.15 22.21 7.00
CA ASN A 558 12.99 22.63 5.62
C ASN A 558 11.93 23.72 5.47
N ALA A 559 10.75 23.53 6.06
CA ALA A 559 9.70 24.53 6.05
C ALA A 559 10.18 25.85 6.66
N ALA A 560 10.80 25.81 7.83
CA ALA A 560 11.40 26.99 8.46
C ALA A 560 12.53 27.61 7.58
N SER A 561 13.23 26.79 6.80
CA SER A 561 14.29 27.28 5.90
C SER A 561 13.74 28.03 4.71
N VAL A 562 12.65 27.54 4.14
CA VAL A 562 11.90 28.13 3.02
C VAL A 562 11.17 29.39 3.47
N LEU A 563 10.38 29.33 4.55
CA LEU A 563 9.69 30.50 5.11
C LEU A 563 10.67 31.58 5.59
N GLY A 564 11.87 31.18 6.01
CA GLY A 564 12.93 32.07 6.44
C GLY A 564 13.63 32.84 5.31
N THR A 565 13.19 32.76 4.04
CA THR A 565 13.74 33.58 2.96
C THR A 565 13.03 34.92 2.80
N LEU A 566 11.93 35.16 3.50
CA LEU A 566 11.16 36.40 3.43
C LEU A 566 12.02 37.67 3.66
N PRO A 567 11.75 38.76 2.93
CA PRO A 567 12.38 40.06 3.18
C PRO A 567 11.85 40.69 4.47
N ASP A 568 12.67 41.51 5.15
CA ASP A 568 12.41 42.09 6.48
C ASP A 568 11.27 43.13 6.54
N SER A 569 10.47 43.30 5.49
CA SER A 569 9.44 44.34 5.39
C SER A 569 8.05 43.78 5.10
N GLY A 570 7.19 43.71 6.13
CA GLY A 570 5.71 43.76 6.05
C GLY A 570 4.99 42.83 5.05
N SER A 571 5.66 41.80 4.53
CA SER A 571 5.12 40.95 3.47
C SER A 571 4.20 39.92 4.11
N ASP A 572 2.93 39.90 3.70
CA ASP A 572 1.99 38.88 4.15
C ASP A 572 2.47 37.49 3.70
N LEU A 573 2.58 36.53 4.64
CA LEU A 573 2.93 35.13 4.36
C LEU A 573 2.05 34.54 3.26
N ALA A 574 0.77 34.91 3.23
CA ALA A 574 -0.20 34.46 2.24
C ALA A 574 0.02 35.08 0.84
N SER A 575 0.73 36.21 0.74
CA SER A 575 1.01 36.85 -0.54
C SER A 575 2.24 36.29 -1.25
N ILE A 576 3.13 35.60 -0.52
CA ILE A 576 4.37 35.04 -1.07
C ILE A 576 4.32 33.52 -1.13
N PHE A 577 3.73 32.82 -0.17
CA PHE A 577 3.67 31.36 -0.18
C PHE A 577 2.31 30.89 -0.66
N PHE A 578 2.28 29.87 -1.52
CA PHE A 578 1.05 29.22 -1.96
C PHE A 578 0.50 28.32 -0.85
N LEU A 579 0.09 28.93 0.26
CA LEU A 579 -0.48 28.28 1.44
C LEU A 579 -1.99 28.35 1.30
N VAL A 580 -2.61 27.25 0.85
CA VAL A 580 -4.08 27.12 0.80
C VAL A 580 -4.63 26.59 2.12
#